data_AF-A0A3D1M8R3-F1
#
_entry.id   AF-A0A3D1M8R3-F1
#
_cell.length_a   1.000
_cell.length_b   1.000
_cell.length_c   1.000
_cell.angle_alpha   90.00
_cell.angle_beta   90.00
_cell.angle_gamma   90.00
#
_symmetry.space_group_name_H-M   'P 1'
#
loop_
_entity.id
_entity.type
_entity.pdbx_description
1 polymer ?
#
loop_
_entity_poly.entity_id
_entity_poly.type
_entity_poly.pdbx_seq_one_letter_code
_entity_poly.pdbx_strand_id
1 'polypeptide(L)' 'MSLITKILAVLVAAEFFFIFYLETVATASGRTSKVFGMDIEELKRSSVNTLFKNQGVYNGLLAILISTFPTS' A
#
# COMPACT_ATOMS: atom_id res chain seq x y z
N MET A 1 -15.57 -19.01 3.81
CA MET A 1 -14.93 -18.79 2.47
C MET A 1 -14.24 -20.04 1.91
N SER A 2 -14.09 -20.17 0.58
CA SER A 2 -13.27 -21.24 -0.03
C SER A 2 -11.78 -21.07 0.30
N LEU A 3 -11.00 -22.17 0.27
CA LEU A 3 -9.54 -22.11 0.49
C LEU A 3 -8.86 -21.15 -0.49
N ILE A 4 -9.27 -21.17 -1.76
CA ILE A 4 -8.75 -20.27 -2.80
C ILE A 4 -9.01 -18.82 -2.41
N THR A 5 -10.23 -18.50 -1.95
CA THR A 5 -10.58 -17.13 -1.53
C THR A 5 -9.75 -16.66 -0.34
N LYS A 6 -9.44 -17.55 0.62
CA LYS A 6 -8.56 -17.22 1.75
C LYS A 6 -7.14 -16.90 1.30
N ILE A 7 -6.59 -17.71 0.39
CA ILE A 7 -5.25 -17.48 -0.18
C ILE A 7 -5.22 -16.13 -0.91
N LEU A 8 -6.21 -15.86 -1.75
CA LEU A 8 -6.32 -14.58 -2.47
C LEU A 8 -6.45 -13.39 -1.50
N ALA A 9 -7.25 -13.51 -0.44
CA ALA A 9 -7.39 -12.45 0.55
C ALA A 9 -6.06 -12.13 1.25
N VAL A 10 -5.27 -13.14 1.62
CA VAL A 10 -3.95 -12.94 2.21
C VAL A 10 -2.99 -12.27 1.24
N LEU A 11 -2.99 -12.68 -0.04
CA LEU A 11 -2.14 -12.06 -1.07
C LEU A 11 -2.52 -10.58 -1.29
N VAL A 12 -3.81 -10.28 -1.36
CA VAL A 12 -4.30 -8.91 -1.48
C VAL A 12 -3.90 -8.09 -0.25
N ALA A 13 -4.10 -8.59 0.97
CA ALA A 13 -3.66 -7.88 2.18
C ALA A 13 -2.14 -7.60 2.18
N ALA A 14 -1.33 -8.56 1.74
CA ALA A 14 0.11 -8.38 1.60
C ALA A 14 0.48 -7.30 0.56
N GLU A 15 -0.24 -7.24 -0.56
CA GLU A 15 -0.09 -6.19 -1.57
C GLU A 15 -0.42 -4.80 -1.01
N PHE A 16 -1.53 -4.66 -0.28
CA PHE A 16 -1.89 -3.39 0.37
C PHE A 16 -0.86 -2.95 1.43
N PHE A 17 -0.29 -3.88 2.21
CA PHE A 17 0.80 -3.55 3.14
C PHE A 17 2.08 -3.10 2.41
N PHE A 18 2.41 -3.75 1.29
CA PHE A 18 3.55 -3.34 0.46
C PHE A 18 3.35 -1.93 -0.11
N ILE A 19 2.16 -1.62 -0.62
CA ILE A 19 1.79 -0.29 -1.11
C ILE A 19 1.86 0.74 0.02
N PHE A 20 1.26 0.46 1.18
CA PHE A 20 1.36 1.32 2.37
C PHE A 20 2.82 1.65 2.73
N TYR A 21 3.69 0.64 2.74
CA TYR A 21 5.10 0.86 3.03
C TYR A 21 5.74 1.83 2.03
N LEU A 22 5.49 1.64 0.73
CA LEU A 22 6.05 2.51 -0.30
C LEU A 22 5.48 3.94 -0.23
N GLU A 23 4.20 4.11 0.07
CA GLU A 23 3.54 5.41 0.07
C GLU A 23 3.74 6.19 1.37
N THR A 24 3.79 5.52 2.52
CA THR A 24 3.85 6.17 3.84
C THR A 24 5.25 6.17 4.46
N VAL A 25 6.00 5.08 4.34
CA VAL A 25 7.30 4.91 5.00
C VAL A 25 8.45 5.28 4.07
N ALA A 26 8.40 4.81 2.82
CA ALA A 26 9.46 4.97 1.83
C ALA A 26 9.06 5.86 0.64
N THR A 27 8.22 6.88 0.87
CA THR A 27 7.54 7.70 -0.17
C THR A 27 8.46 8.23 -1.26
N ALA A 28 9.66 8.71 -0.92
CA ALA A 28 10.61 9.29 -1.87
C ALA A 28 11.79 8.35 -2.16
N SER A 29 11.52 7.04 -2.27
CA SER A 29 12.53 6.02 -2.59
C SER A 29 12.57 5.69 -4.08
N GLY A 30 13.71 5.18 -4.55
CA GLY A 30 13.82 4.66 -5.92
C GLY A 30 12.90 3.47 -6.22
N ARG A 31 12.45 2.73 -5.18
CA ARG A 31 11.47 1.66 -5.35
C ARG A 31 10.08 2.22 -5.59
N THR A 32 9.66 3.22 -4.80
CA THR A 32 8.38 3.92 -4.98
C THR A 32 8.31 4.58 -6.34
N SER A 33 9.38 5.28 -6.76
CA SER A 33 9.51 5.85 -8.09
C SER A 33 9.26 4.84 -9.22
N LYS A 34 9.86 3.64 -9.14
CA LYS A 34 9.67 2.58 -10.13
C LYS A 34 8.26 1.98 -10.11
N VAL A 35 7.67 1.77 -8.93
CA VAL A 35 6.34 1.14 -8.80
C VAL A 35 5.25 2.08 -9.29
N PHE A 36 5.36 3.38 -9.01
CA PHE A 36 4.36 4.39 -9.37
C PHE A 36 4.70 5.18 -10.64
N GLY A 37 5.82 4.90 -11.29
CA GLY A 37 6.23 5.56 -12.54
C GLY A 37 6.46 7.07 -12.40
N MET A 38 6.90 7.52 -11.22
CA MET A 38 7.06 8.94 -10.88
C MET A 38 8.50 9.27 -10.56
N ASP A 39 8.99 10.43 -10.97
CA ASP A 39 10.34 10.87 -10.62
C ASP A 39 10.49 11.06 -9.10
N ILE A 40 11.69 10.79 -8.58
CA ILE A 40 11.98 10.90 -7.15
C ILE A 40 11.81 12.35 -6.66
N GLU A 41 12.16 13.35 -7.47
CA GLU A 41 12.02 14.75 -7.08
C GLU A 41 10.55 15.18 -7.03
N GLU A 42 9.69 14.61 -7.87
CA GLU A 42 8.24 14.81 -7.79
C GLU A 42 7.65 14.18 -6.52
N LEU A 43 8.11 12.98 -6.13
CA LEU A 43 7.70 12.33 -4.87
C LEU A 43 8.16 13.10 -3.61
N LYS A 44 9.20 13.93 -3.72
CA LYS A 44 9.68 14.82 -2.64
C LYS A 44 8.86 16.10 -2.54
N ARG A 45 8.11 16.48 -3.58
CA ARG A 45 7.26 17.68 -3.54
C ARG A 45 6.26 17.55 -2.39
N SER A 46 6.25 18.54 -1.49
CA SER A 46 5.53 18.47 -0.20
C SER A 46 4.05 18.03 -0.34
N SER A 47 3.34 18.57 -1.34
CA SER A 47 1.95 18.20 -1.62
C SER A 47 1.80 16.74 -2.06
N VAL A 48 2.68 16.26 -2.94
CA VAL A 48 2.69 14.86 -3.41
C VAL A 48 3.06 13.92 -2.28
N ASN A 49 4.09 14.24 -1.50
CA ASN A 49 4.50 13.43 -0.37
C ASN A 49 3.37 13.26 0.65
N THR A 50 2.66 14.36 0.96
CA THR A 50 1.51 14.35 1.86
C THR A 50 0.36 13.53 1.28
N LEU A 51 0.08 13.69 -0.01
CA LEU A 51 -0.97 12.91 -0.71
C LEU A 51 -0.67 11.41 -0.68
N PHE A 52 0.55 11.01 -0.98
CA PHE A 52 1.00 9.61 -0.91
C PHE A 52 0.88 9.07 0.50
N LYS A 53 1.38 9.78 1.52
CA LYS A 53 1.27 9.32 2.92
C LYS A 53 -0.18 9.13 3.35
N ASN A 54 -1.07 10.03 2.96
CA ASN A 54 -2.50 9.88 3.21
C ASN A 54 -3.06 8.63 2.52
N GLN A 55 -2.80 8.44 1.22
CA GLN A 55 -3.21 7.24 0.47
C GLN A 55 -2.68 5.95 1.11
N GLY A 56 -1.41 5.95 1.50
CA GLY A 56 -0.78 4.82 2.15
C GLY A 56 -1.48 4.45 3.44
N VAL A 57 -1.82 5.41 4.30
CA VAL A 57 -2.57 5.11 5.55
C VAL A 57 -3.90 4.43 5.24
N TYR A 58 -4.65 4.87 4.23
CA TYR A 58 -5.87 4.18 3.80
C TYR A 58 -5.57 2.75 3.31
N ASN A 59 -4.52 2.56 2.52
CA ASN A 59 -4.08 1.24 2.07
C ASN A 59 -3.69 0.32 3.24
N GLY A 60 -3.03 0.85 4.27
CA GLY A 60 -2.69 0.11 5.49
C GLY A 60 -3.93 -0.33 6.28
N LEU A 61 -4.93 0.56 6.40
CA LEU A 61 -6.21 0.21 7.05
C LEU A 61 -6.97 -0.86 6.26
N LEU A 62 -6.97 -0.80 4.93
CA LEU A 62 -7.55 -1.84 4.08
C LEU A 62 -6.83 -3.18 4.25
N ALA A 63 -5.50 -3.17 4.32
CA ALA A 63 -4.73 -4.40 4.59
C ALA A 63 -5.13 -5.06 5.92
N ILE A 64 -5.30 -4.26 6.98
CA ILE A 64 -5.77 -4.75 8.29
C ILE A 64 -7.20 -5.28 8.17
N LEU A 65 -8.10 -4.55 7.53
CA LEU A 65 -9.48 -4.98 7.35
C LEU A 65 -9.56 -6.32 6.62
N ILE A 66 -8.83 -6.47 5.51
CA ILE A 66 -8.83 -7.70 4.70
C ILE A 66 -8.21 -8.87 5.46
N SER A 67 -7.12 -8.63 6.21
CA SER A 67 -6.45 -9.67 7.00
C SER A 67 -7.22 -10.10 8.25
N THR A 68 -8.14 -9.25 8.75
CA THR A 68 -8.93 -9.52 9.97
C THR A 68 -10.39 -9.84 9.71
N PHE A 69 -10.90 -9.64 8.49
CA PHE A 69 -12.29 -9.93 8.15
C PHE A 69 -12.57 -11.43 8.36
N PRO A 70 -13.73 -11.81 8.95
CA PRO A 70 -14.03 -13.20 9.22
C PRO A 70 -14.04 -13.99 7.91
N THR A 71 -13.02 -14.82 7.72
CA THR A 71 -12.94 -15.77 6.60
C THR A 71 -13.78 -17.03 6.84
N SER A 72 -14.59 -17.03 7.91
CA SER A 72 -15.59 -18.06 8.26
C SER A 72 -16.58 -18.22 7.12
#